data_AF-A0A7S0GJG9-F1
#
_entry.id   AF-A0A7S0GJG9-F1
#
_cell.length_a   1.000
_cell.length_b   1.000
_cell.length_c   1.000
_cell.angle_alpha   90.00
_cell.angle_beta   90.00
_cell.angle_gamma   90.00
#
_symmetry.space_group_name_H-M   'P 1'
#
loop_
_entity.id
_entity.type
_entity.pdbx_description
1 polymer ?
#
loop_
_entity_poly.entity_id
_entity_poly.type
_entity_poly.pdbx_seq_one_letter_code
_entity_poly.pdbx_strand_id
1 'polypeptide(L)'
;MWNIFTTALSTLLLQSVPIFYNFMPCKSLSFTAKSRSKIGNLDAIKSSKGVLFDIDGTLADSWKLGFDATQVVLTNYGIDAITEDSYHKGCVYTTPERLARHVGLLPGDENFDELGGKLGMEFDDYYVKLVRKYHEERQQCE
;
A
#
# COMPACT_ATOMS: atom_id res chain seq x y z
N MET A 1 -32.50 -13.46 -46.25
CA MET A 1 -33.38 -13.33 -45.07
C MET A 1 -33.67 -14.71 -44.53
N TRP A 2 -33.34 -14.92 -43.24
CA TRP A 2 -33.92 -15.86 -42.27
C TRP A 2 -33.86 -17.38 -42.53
N ASN A 3 -33.07 -18.07 -41.71
CA ASN A 3 -33.49 -18.97 -40.62
C ASN A 3 -32.66 -20.25 -40.54
N ILE A 4 -31.83 -20.38 -39.50
CA ILE A 4 -31.46 -21.69 -38.98
C ILE A 4 -31.06 -21.66 -37.49
N PHE A 5 -31.69 -22.58 -36.76
CA PHE A 5 -31.23 -23.33 -35.58
C PHE A 5 -31.13 -22.73 -34.17
N THR A 6 -31.57 -23.60 -33.23
CA THR A 6 -31.11 -23.81 -31.83
C THR A 6 -31.56 -22.77 -30.80
N THR A 7 -31.98 -23.10 -29.58
CA THR A 7 -31.50 -24.10 -28.59
C THR A 7 -32.66 -24.51 -27.65
N ALA A 8 -32.89 -25.79 -27.35
CA ALA A 8 -32.27 -26.56 -26.24
C ALA A 8 -32.42 -25.89 -24.85
N LEU A 9 -33.51 -26.27 -24.17
CA LEU A 9 -33.72 -26.15 -22.73
C LEU A 9 -32.57 -26.87 -22.01
N SER A 10 -31.73 -26.14 -21.27
CA SER A 10 -30.75 -26.73 -20.36
C SER A 10 -31.00 -26.22 -18.95
N THR A 11 -31.48 -27.14 -18.13
CA THR A 11 -31.71 -27.04 -16.69
C THR A 11 -30.36 -26.89 -16.00
N LEU A 12 -30.10 -25.73 -15.36
CA LEU A 12 -28.94 -25.58 -14.48
C LEU A 12 -29.41 -25.60 -13.02
N LEU A 13 -29.01 -26.67 -12.34
CA LEU A 13 -29.16 -26.93 -10.92
C LEU A 13 -28.48 -25.84 -10.09
N LEU A 14 -29.23 -25.24 -9.16
CA LEU A 14 -28.66 -24.57 -8.00
C LEU A 14 -27.97 -25.63 -7.13
N GLN A 15 -26.64 -25.68 -7.19
CA GLN A 15 -25.85 -26.31 -6.14
C GLN A 15 -25.40 -25.22 -5.16
N SER A 16 -26.01 -25.28 -3.98
CA SER A 16 -25.63 -24.54 -2.78
C SER A 16 -24.21 -24.91 -2.35
N VAL A 17 -23.28 -23.98 -2.43
CA VAL A 17 -21.94 -24.12 -1.86
C VAL A 17 -22.00 -23.69 -0.39
N PRO A 18 -21.70 -24.55 0.59
CA PRO A 18 -21.57 -24.12 1.97
C PRO A 18 -20.28 -23.32 2.14
N ILE A 19 -20.42 -22.03 2.46
CA ILE A 19 -19.32 -21.18 2.90
C ILE A 19 -18.94 -21.67 4.32
N PHE A 20 -17.97 -22.56 4.40
CA PHE A 20 -17.29 -22.87 5.65
C PHE A 20 -16.43 -21.67 6.03
N TYR A 21 -16.92 -20.84 6.95
CA TYR A 21 -16.09 -19.90 7.69
C TYR A 21 -15.12 -20.70 8.55
N ASN A 22 -13.88 -20.84 8.09
CA ASN A 22 -12.78 -21.27 8.95
C ASN A 22 -12.53 -20.17 9.98
N PHE A 23 -13.04 -20.38 11.18
CA PHE A 23 -12.71 -19.62 12.38
C PHE A 23 -11.20 -19.79 12.63
N MET A 24 -10.39 -18.81 12.23
CA MET A 24 -8.96 -18.81 12.54
C MET A 24 -8.77 -18.68 14.05
N PRO A 25 -8.14 -19.66 14.74
CA PRO A 25 -7.75 -19.46 16.12
C PRO A 25 -6.66 -18.38 16.17
N CYS A 26 -6.91 -17.32 16.94
CA CYS A 26 -5.93 -16.31 17.30
C CYS A 26 -4.76 -16.99 18.01
N LYS A 27 -3.70 -17.30 17.27
CA LYS A 27 -2.44 -17.74 17.87
C LYS A 27 -1.87 -16.54 18.58
N SER A 28 -1.69 -16.64 19.91
CA SER A 28 -0.94 -15.65 20.66
C SER A 28 0.44 -15.50 20.00
N LEU A 29 0.69 -14.34 19.39
CA LEU A 29 2.01 -13.98 18.91
C LEU A 29 2.93 -13.83 20.13
N SER A 30 3.73 -14.87 20.42
CA SER A 30 4.88 -14.72 21.29
C SER A 30 5.95 -13.94 20.53
N PHE A 31 6.05 -12.64 20.82
CA PHE A 31 7.05 -11.77 20.20
C PHE A 31 8.41 -12.03 20.85
N THR A 32 9.20 -12.93 20.28
CA THR A 32 10.62 -13.07 20.65
C THR A 32 11.40 -11.96 19.95
N ALA A 33 11.43 -10.78 20.56
CA ALA A 33 12.23 -9.66 20.08
C ALA A 33 13.71 -10.04 20.09
N LYS A 34 14.29 -10.29 18.91
CA LYS A 34 15.74 -10.44 18.77
C LYS A 34 16.36 -9.04 18.87
N SER A 35 16.71 -8.62 20.09
CA SER A 35 17.27 -7.29 20.32
C SER A 35 18.62 -7.15 19.62
N ARG A 36 18.66 -6.39 18.52
CA ARG A 36 19.91 -5.90 17.96
C ARG A 36 20.29 -4.66 18.75
N SER A 37 21.18 -4.79 19.74
CA SER A 37 21.62 -3.67 20.57
C SER A 37 22.59 -2.77 19.78
N LYS A 38 22.04 -1.88 18.94
CA LYS A 38 22.65 -0.54 18.84
C LYS A 38 22.23 0.14 20.13
N ILE A 39 23.14 0.22 21.10
CA ILE A 39 22.90 0.90 22.37
C ILE A 39 22.72 2.39 22.02
N GLY A 40 21.47 2.79 21.77
CA GLY A 40 21.08 4.19 21.87
C GLY A 40 21.37 4.66 23.30
N ASN A 41 21.68 5.94 23.46
CA ASN A 41 22.05 6.53 24.73
C ASN A 41 20.99 6.21 25.82
N LEU A 42 21.30 5.26 26.71
CA LEU A 42 20.35 4.74 27.71
C LEU A 42 19.86 5.86 28.65
N ASP A 43 20.69 6.87 28.88
CA ASP A 43 20.36 7.99 29.77
C ASP A 43 19.33 8.92 29.13
N ALA A 44 19.37 9.06 27.80
CA ALA A 44 18.33 9.77 27.04
C ALA A 44 16.98 9.02 27.09
N ILE A 45 17.01 7.68 26.99
CA ILE A 45 15.80 6.86 27.08
C ILE A 45 15.20 6.92 28.49
N LYS A 46 16.02 6.78 29.54
CA LYS A 46 15.58 6.84 30.95
C LYS A 46 14.98 8.20 31.34
N SER A 47 15.45 9.28 30.73
CA SER A 47 14.96 10.64 31.00
C SER A 47 13.75 11.05 30.14
N SER A 48 13.45 10.29 29.08
CA SER A 48 12.32 10.55 28.19
C SER A 48 10.98 10.44 28.93
N LYS A 49 10.06 11.37 28.66
CA LYS A 49 8.75 11.46 29.33
C LYS A 49 7.59 10.89 28.52
N GLY A 50 7.84 10.53 27.27
CA GLY A 50 6.83 9.99 26.37
C GLY A 50 7.46 9.32 25.17
N VAL A 51 6.69 8.45 24.53
CA VAL A 51 7.01 7.81 23.26
C VAL A 51 5.89 8.17 22.30
N LEU A 52 6.24 8.71 21.14
CA LEU A 52 5.31 8.96 20.06
C LEU A 52 5.46 7.82 19.05
N PHE A 53 4.34 7.24 18.67
CA PHE A 53 4.28 6.24 17.61
C PHE A 53 3.61 6.86 16.40
N ASP A 54 4.27 6.76 15.25
CA ASP A 54 3.58 6.92 13.98
C ASP A 54 2.62 5.75 13.79
N ILE A 55 1.52 5.97 13.08
CA ILE A 55 0.59 4.89 12.75
C ILE A 55 1.15 4.13 11.55
N ASP A 56 1.41 4.84 10.47
CA ASP A 56 1.81 4.26 9.19
C ASP A 56 3.28 3.83 9.18
N GLY A 57 3.54 2.57 8.85
CA GLY A 57 4.90 2.02 8.83
C GLY A 57 5.56 1.83 10.19
N THR A 58 4.90 2.20 11.30
CA THR A 58 5.36 1.92 12.68
C THR A 58 4.41 0.98 13.43
N LEU A 59 3.12 1.34 13.54
CA LEU A 59 2.12 0.48 14.20
C LEU A 59 1.34 -0.37 13.21
N ALA A 60 1.15 0.11 11.98
CA ALA A 60 0.45 -0.56 10.90
C ALA A 60 1.38 -0.84 9.73
N ASP A 61 1.27 -2.05 9.18
CA ASP A 61 1.95 -2.38 7.94
C ASP A 61 1.19 -1.80 6.73
N SER A 62 1.48 -0.54 6.40
CA SER A 62 0.85 0.20 5.31
C SER A 62 1.76 0.41 4.10
N TRP A 63 2.90 -0.31 4.00
CA TRP A 63 3.82 -0.14 2.86
C TRP A 63 3.14 -0.46 1.53
N LYS A 64 2.27 -1.48 1.51
CA LYS A 64 1.59 -1.94 0.29
C LYS A 64 0.64 -0.90 -0.29
N LEU A 65 -0.08 -0.16 0.57
CA LEU A 65 -0.93 0.97 0.15
C LEU A 65 -0.11 2.07 -0.53
N GLY A 66 1.04 2.43 0.07
CA GLY A 66 1.95 3.41 -0.53
C GLY A 66 2.59 2.90 -1.83
N PHE A 67 2.92 1.61 -1.90
CA PHE A 67 3.45 1.00 -3.12
C PHE A 67 2.42 1.02 -4.26
N ASP A 68 1.18 0.61 -3.98
CA ASP A 68 0.11 0.57 -4.99
C ASP A 68 -0.23 1.97 -5.52
N ALA A 69 -0.27 2.97 -4.64
CA ALA A 69 -0.43 4.36 -5.05
C ALA A 69 0.73 4.86 -5.92
N THR A 70 1.97 4.53 -5.54
CA THR A 70 3.17 4.88 -6.32
C THR A 70 3.12 4.26 -7.70
N GLN A 71 2.77 2.97 -7.80
CA GLN A 71 2.64 2.26 -9.08
C GLN A 71 1.63 2.94 -9.99
N VAL A 72 0.47 3.33 -9.48
CA VAL A 72 -0.57 3.98 -10.29
C VAL A 72 -0.11 5.33 -10.82
N VAL A 73 0.48 6.17 -9.96
CA VAL A 73 0.97 7.51 -10.37
C VAL A 73 2.07 7.38 -11.44
N LEU A 74 3.05 6.51 -11.23
CA LEU A 74 4.13 6.28 -12.19
C LEU A 74 3.61 5.71 -13.52
N THR A 75 2.70 4.73 -13.45
CA THR A 75 2.08 4.15 -14.65
C THR A 75 1.28 5.20 -15.44
N ASN A 76 0.52 6.06 -14.76
CA ASN A 76 -0.23 7.14 -15.40
C ASN A 76 0.69 8.18 -16.06
N TYR A 77 1.90 8.36 -15.53
CA TYR A 77 2.92 9.21 -16.11
C TYR A 77 3.71 8.53 -17.26
N GLY A 78 3.46 7.25 -17.53
CA GLY A 78 4.12 6.49 -18.60
C GLY A 78 5.45 5.84 -18.18
N ILE A 79 5.70 5.68 -16.88
CA ILE A 79 6.86 4.97 -16.35
C ILE A 79 6.52 3.50 -16.12
N ASP A 80 7.49 2.63 -16.41
CA ASP A 80 7.37 1.19 -16.18
C ASP A 80 7.12 0.88 -14.70
N ALA A 81 6.41 -0.22 -14.46
CA ALA A 81 6.13 -0.72 -13.12
C ALA A 81 7.43 -0.91 -12.32
N ILE A 82 7.50 -0.29 -11.14
CA ILE A 82 8.65 -0.43 -10.23
C ILE A 82 8.53 -1.70 -9.39
N THR A 83 9.67 -2.20 -8.94
CA THR A 83 9.74 -3.33 -8.00
C THR A 83 9.57 -2.85 -6.55
N GLU A 84 9.18 -3.76 -5.66
CA GLU A 84 9.12 -3.50 -4.22
C GLU A 84 10.47 -3.04 -3.65
N ASP A 85 11.57 -3.66 -4.09
CA ASP A 85 12.92 -3.25 -3.69
C ASP A 85 13.26 -1.81 -4.12
N SER A 86 12.82 -1.40 -5.32
CA SER A 86 13.01 -0.04 -5.82
C SER A 86 12.22 0.95 -4.97
N TYR A 87 10.97 0.63 -4.65
CA TYR A 87 10.11 1.42 -3.77
C TYR A 87 10.73 1.62 -2.38
N HIS A 88 11.17 0.54 -1.74
CA HIS A 88 11.76 0.62 -0.39
C HIS A 88 13.06 1.42 -0.36
N LYS A 89 13.89 1.33 -1.40
CA LYS A 89 15.09 2.18 -1.54
C LYS A 89 14.73 3.66 -1.65
N GLY A 90 13.62 3.98 -2.31
CA GLY A 90 13.11 5.35 -2.46
C GLY A 90 12.44 5.92 -1.21
N CYS A 91 12.00 5.08 -0.26
CA CYS A 91 11.29 5.52 0.96
C CYS A 91 12.15 6.27 1.98
N VAL A 92 13.43 6.48 1.70
CA VAL A 92 14.29 7.39 2.47
C VAL A 92 14.03 8.86 2.13
N TYR A 93 13.36 9.13 1.01
CA TYR A 93 13.03 10.47 0.52
C TYR A 93 11.55 10.80 0.75
N THR A 94 11.23 12.08 0.78
CA THR A 94 9.83 12.55 0.82
C THR A 94 9.08 12.11 -0.44
N THR A 95 7.75 11.98 -0.39
CA THR A 95 6.94 11.51 -1.53
C THR A 95 7.23 12.27 -2.84
N PRO A 96 7.28 13.62 -2.87
CA PRO A 96 7.60 14.36 -4.10
C PRO A 96 8.98 14.01 -4.64
N GLU A 97 9.99 14.00 -3.77
CA GLU A 97 11.37 13.70 -4.15
C GLU A 97 11.54 12.25 -4.62
N ARG A 98 10.90 11.30 -3.92
CA ARG A 98 10.87 9.88 -4.28
C ARG A 98 10.29 9.68 -5.67
N LEU A 99 9.18 10.35 -5.99
CA LEU A 99 8.53 10.25 -7.30
C LEU A 99 9.37 10.91 -8.39
N ALA A 100 9.96 12.09 -8.14
CA ALA A 100 10.90 12.73 -9.07
C ALA A 100 12.09 11.81 -9.41
N ARG A 101 12.64 11.12 -8.41
CA ARG A 101 13.72 10.15 -8.61
C ARG A 101 13.26 8.92 -9.40
N HIS A 102 12.04 8.44 -9.18
CA HIS A 102 11.50 7.30 -9.93
C HIS A 102 11.25 7.61 -11.42
N VAL A 103 10.98 8.87 -11.76
CA VAL A 103 10.89 9.30 -13.17
C VAL A 103 12.27 9.63 -13.79
N GLY A 104 13.36 9.39 -13.05
CA GLY A 104 14.73 9.54 -13.53
C GLY A 104 15.36 10.90 -13.29
N LEU A 105 14.71 11.81 -12.55
CA LEU A 105 15.27 13.11 -12.22
C LEU A 105 16.18 13.06 -10.98
N LEU A 106 17.16 13.96 -10.95
CA LEU A 106 18.08 14.16 -9.84
C LEU A 106 17.92 15.58 -9.26
N PRO A 107 18.21 15.78 -7.96
CA PRO A 107 18.23 17.11 -7.39
C PRO A 107 19.15 18.04 -8.18
N GLY A 108 18.61 19.18 -8.59
CA GLY A 108 19.29 20.14 -9.47
C GLY A 108 18.82 20.12 -10.92
N ASP A 109 18.06 19.10 -11.34
CA ASP A 109 17.36 19.14 -12.63
C ASP A 109 16.25 20.20 -12.62
N GLU A 110 16.06 20.90 -13.75
CA GLU A 110 15.16 22.05 -13.87
C GLU A 110 13.72 21.75 -13.42
N ASN A 111 13.24 20.53 -13.69
CA ASN A 111 11.86 20.12 -13.39
C ASN A 111 11.73 19.25 -12.12
N PHE A 112 12.80 19.07 -11.34
CA PHE A 112 12.80 18.13 -10.21
C PHE A 112 11.72 18.45 -9.18
N ASP A 113 11.68 19.70 -8.72
CA ASP A 113 10.75 20.14 -7.67
C ASP A 113 9.31 20.25 -8.20
N GLU A 114 9.13 20.80 -9.41
CA GLU A 114 7.82 20.99 -10.01
C GLU A 114 7.14 19.64 -10.33
N LEU A 115 7.85 18.75 -11.03
CA LEU A 115 7.29 17.45 -11.39
C LEU A 115 7.13 16.55 -10.16
N GLY A 116 8.10 16.56 -9.25
CA GLY A 116 7.98 15.84 -7.97
C GLY A 116 6.76 16.30 -7.17
N GLY A 117 6.54 17.61 -7.06
CA GLY A 117 5.38 18.18 -6.39
C GLY A 117 4.06 17.76 -7.02
N LYS A 118 3.98 17.82 -8.35
CA LYS A 118 2.78 17.38 -9.10
C LYS A 118 2.48 15.90 -8.86
N LEU A 119 3.45 15.02 -9.04
CA LEU A 119 3.27 13.59 -8.84
C LEU A 119 2.96 13.27 -7.36
N GLY A 120 3.54 14.02 -6.42
CA GLY A 120 3.23 13.91 -5.00
C GLY A 120 1.77 14.23 -4.68
N MET A 121 1.21 15.28 -5.28
CA MET A 121 -0.22 15.58 -5.14
C MET A 121 -1.11 14.48 -5.72
N GLU A 122 -0.78 13.96 -6.90
CA GLU A 122 -1.51 12.85 -7.51
C GLU A 122 -1.46 11.59 -6.65
N PHE A 123 -0.32 11.34 -5.99
CA PHE A 123 -0.15 10.28 -5.02
C PHE A 123 -1.09 10.47 -3.82
N ASP A 124 -1.10 11.64 -3.19
CA ASP A 124 -1.94 11.90 -2.01
C ASP A 124 -3.43 11.73 -2.34
N ASP A 125 -3.87 12.26 -3.49
CA ASP A 125 -5.24 12.12 -3.99
C ASP A 125 -5.64 10.65 -4.18
N TYR A 126 -4.73 9.82 -4.67
CA TYR A 126 -4.98 8.39 -4.86
C TYR A 126 -4.91 7.61 -3.54
N TYR A 127 -3.93 7.91 -2.69
CA TYR A 127 -3.73 7.27 -1.41
C TYR A 127 -4.97 7.43 -0.50
N VAL A 128 -5.53 8.65 -0.44
CA VAL A 128 -6.77 8.90 0.32
C VAL A 128 -7.95 8.06 -0.20
N LYS A 129 -8.06 7.86 -1.53
CA LYS A 129 -9.11 7.01 -2.12
C LYS A 129 -8.92 5.54 -1.70
N LEU A 130 -7.70 5.04 -1.69
CA LEU A 130 -7.41 3.69 -1.22
C LEU A 130 -7.81 3.52 0.25
N VAL A 131 -7.40 4.46 1.12
CA VAL A 131 -7.74 4.41 2.55
C VAL A 131 -9.26 4.40 2.76
N ARG A 132 -10.00 5.26 2.05
CA ARG A 132 -11.48 5.29 2.11
C ARG A 132 -12.09 3.96 1.70
N LYS A 133 -11.63 3.38 0.59
CA LYS A 133 -12.09 2.07 0.10
C LYS A 133 -11.89 0.98 1.16
N TYR A 134 -10.71 0.92 1.79
CA TYR A 134 -10.43 -0.05 2.85
C TYR A 134 -11.36 0.13 4.06
N HIS A 135 -11.73 1.37 4.41
CA HIS A 135 -12.69 1.62 5.48
C HIS A 135 -14.10 1.11 5.14
N GLU A 136 -14.57 1.32 3.92
CA GLU A 136 -15.90 0.88 3.47
C GLU A 136 -16.01 -0.65 3.42
N GLU A 137 -15.00 -1.33 2.89
CA GLU A 137 -14.95 -2.80 2.80
C GLU A 137 -14.94 -3.47 4.18
N ARG A 138 -14.32 -2.82 5.18
CA ARG A 138 -14.26 -3.33 6.55
C ARG A 138 -15.60 -3.20 7.29
N GLN A 139 -16.43 -2.20 6.94
CA GLN A 139 -17.74 -1.98 7.54
C GLN A 139 -18.81 -2.94 7.01
N GLN A 140 -18.61 -3.56 5.84
CA GLN A 140 -19.54 -4.56 5.29
C GLN A 140 -19.39 -5.97 5.88
N CYS A 141 -18.34 -6.18 6.69
CA CYS A 141 -18.05 -7.45 7.35
C CYS A 141 -18.53 -7.50 8.82
N GLU A 142 -19.14 -6.43 9.33
CA GLU A 142 -19.77 -6.35 10.67
C GLU A 142 -21.30 -6.31 10.55
#